data_AF-A0A2Z5UVL7-F1
#
_entry.id   AF-A0A2Z5UVL7-F1
#
_cell.length_a   1.000
_cell.length_b   1.000
_cell.length_c   1.000
_cell.angle_alpha   90.00
_cell.angle_beta   90.00
_cell.angle_gamma   90.00
#
_symmetry.space_group_name_H-M   'P 1'
#
loop_
_entity.id
_entity.type
_entity.pdbx_description
1 polymer ?
#
loop_
_entity_poly.entity_id
_entity_poly.type
_entity_poly.pdbx_seq_one_letter_code
_entity_poly.pdbx_strand_id
1 'polypeptide(L)'
;MPYSEQEIEIAREVKKILDKGIQEGPWQANLFLKGIKKKLEELHSQFEADIGLDHLKRDASSGNSSLTRPLHNTTEIYISLYQSQGSNIQKWQEVIGSLVHYSMGRPIYKNEDDVRAAIQLTDRNPNNAYVVLKVNADTILADSAEQPRVDREGRKLIMLKEGSITLHNIVRLVHPSGHYKLVGNFLVKQA
;
A
#
# COMPACT_ATOMS: atom_id res chain seq x y z
N MET A 1 -10.99 12.46 -2.10
CA MET A 1 -12.32 11.83 -2.11
C MET A 1 -12.75 11.69 -0.66
N PRO A 2 -13.81 12.37 -0.21
CA PRO A 2 -14.32 12.19 1.14
C PRO A 2 -14.91 10.79 1.26
N TYR A 3 -14.60 10.10 2.35
CA TYR A 3 -15.12 8.76 2.65
C TYR A 3 -16.65 8.77 2.69
N SER A 4 -17.25 7.67 2.22
CA SER A 4 -18.70 7.56 2.15
C SER A 4 -19.26 7.44 3.57
N GLU A 5 -20.38 8.08 3.86
CA GLU A 5 -21.07 8.06 5.16
C GLU A 5 -21.29 6.61 5.69
N GLN A 6 -21.42 5.66 4.78
CA GLN A 6 -21.49 4.22 5.03
C GLN A 6 -20.22 3.63 5.67
N GLU A 7 -19.03 4.11 5.32
CA GLU A 7 -17.76 3.61 5.88
C GLU A 7 -17.61 4.02 7.35
N ILE A 8 -18.12 5.20 7.71
CA ILE A 8 -18.14 5.71 9.09
C ILE A 8 -19.18 4.95 9.92
N GLU A 9 -20.34 4.63 9.34
CA GLU A 9 -21.39 3.81 9.99
C GLU A 9 -20.88 2.40 10.30
N ILE A 10 -20.24 1.74 9.33
CA ILE A 10 -19.65 0.41 9.51
C ILE A 10 -18.56 0.44 10.58
N ALA A 11 -17.69 1.46 10.56
CA ALA A 11 -16.64 1.61 11.55
C ALA A 11 -17.21 1.76 12.99
N ARG A 12 -18.32 2.49 13.15
CA ARG A 12 -19.02 2.61 14.44
C ARG A 12 -19.66 1.29 14.89
N GLU A 13 -20.24 0.52 13.97
CA GLU A 13 -20.86 -0.75 14.33
C GLU A 13 -19.79 -1.80 14.72
N VAL A 14 -18.66 -1.84 13.99
CA VAL A 14 -17.51 -2.67 14.36
C VAL A 14 -16.99 -2.30 15.75
N LYS A 15 -16.88 -1.00 16.05
CA LYS A 15 -16.50 -0.53 17.39
C LYS A 15 -17.44 -1.08 18.47
N LYS A 16 -18.74 -0.95 18.26
CA LYS A 16 -19.78 -1.38 19.21
C LYS A 16 -19.76 -2.88 19.46
N ILE A 17 -19.52 -3.67 18.43
CA ILE A 17 -19.38 -5.13 18.54
C ILE A 17 -18.11 -5.48 19.33
N LEU A 18 -17.00 -4.78 19.08
CA LEU A 18 -15.74 -4.97 19.80
C LEU A 18 -15.89 -4.62 21.29
N ASP A 19 -16.54 -3.50 21.61
CA ASP A 19 -16.83 -3.08 22.99
C ASP A 19 -17.69 -4.10 23.75
N LYS A 20 -18.75 -4.62 23.11
CA LYS A 20 -19.56 -5.69 23.69
C LYS A 20 -18.76 -6.97 23.91
N GLY A 21 -17.90 -7.35 22.96
CA GLY A 21 -17.03 -8.51 23.10
C GLY A 21 -16.06 -8.37 24.28
N ILE A 22 -15.46 -7.19 24.47
CA ILE A 22 -14.57 -6.89 25.60
C ILE A 22 -15.32 -6.91 26.94
N GLN A 23 -16.59 -6.48 26.99
CA GLN A 23 -17.38 -6.46 28.23
C GLN A 23 -18.00 -7.81 28.60
N GLU A 24 -18.54 -8.55 27.63
CA GLU A 24 -19.33 -9.78 27.87
C GLU A 24 -18.46 -11.06 27.86
N GLY A 25 -17.22 -10.99 27.39
CA GLY A 25 -16.34 -12.17 27.30
C GLY A 25 -15.76 -12.66 28.63
N PRO A 26 -15.47 -13.98 28.77
CA PRO A 26 -14.92 -14.58 30.00
C PRO A 26 -13.42 -14.30 30.17
N TRP A 27 -13.01 -13.04 30.08
CA TRP A 27 -11.61 -12.60 29.99
C TRP A 27 -10.77 -12.85 31.24
N GLN A 28 -11.42 -13.03 32.39
CA GLN A 28 -10.76 -13.30 33.68
C GLN A 28 -10.68 -14.80 34.00
N ALA A 29 -11.23 -15.67 33.15
CA ALA A 29 -11.27 -17.11 33.44
C ALA A 29 -9.89 -17.80 33.29
N ASN A 30 -8.98 -17.24 32.49
CA ASN A 30 -7.65 -17.82 32.25
C ASN A 30 -6.62 -16.71 31.94
N LEU A 31 -5.36 -16.89 32.37
CA LEU A 31 -4.22 -16.03 32.02
C LEU A 31 -4.10 -15.81 30.50
N PHE A 32 -4.42 -16.82 29.70
CA PHE A 32 -4.46 -16.73 28.24
C PHE A 32 -5.52 -15.72 27.75
N LEU A 33 -6.74 -15.81 28.30
CA LEU A 33 -7.85 -14.91 27.95
C LEU A 33 -7.60 -13.48 28.45
N LYS A 34 -6.90 -13.33 29.56
CA LYS A 34 -6.44 -12.03 30.07
C LYS A 34 -5.42 -11.38 29.12
N GLY A 35 -4.54 -12.18 28.52
CA GLY A 35 -3.62 -11.73 27.47
C GLY A 35 -4.33 -11.32 26.18
N ILE A 36 -5.37 -12.07 25.78
CA ILE A 36 -6.20 -11.72 24.61
C ILE A 36 -6.99 -10.44 24.88
N LYS A 37 -7.58 -10.28 26.07
CA LYS A 37 -8.29 -9.04 26.46
C LYS A 37 -7.41 -7.81 26.31
N LYS A 38 -6.16 -7.89 26.80
CA LYS A 38 -5.21 -6.79 26.71
C LYS A 38 -4.87 -6.43 25.25
N LYS A 39 -4.68 -7.43 24.39
CA LYS A 39 -4.49 -7.22 22.94
C LYS A 39 -5.73 -6.62 22.28
N LEU A 40 -6.92 -7.02 22.72
CA LEU A 40 -8.19 -6.52 22.20
C LEU A 40 -8.44 -5.07 22.63
N GLU A 41 -8.07 -4.70 23.85
CA GLU A 41 -8.06 -3.32 24.37
C GLU A 41 -7.02 -2.44 23.65
N GLU A 42 -5.84 -2.99 23.32
CA GLU A 42 -4.83 -2.31 22.49
C GLU A 42 -5.35 -2.05 21.07
N LEU A 43 -5.99 -3.05 20.44
CA LEU A 43 -6.60 -2.91 19.11
C LEU A 43 -7.80 -1.94 19.14
N HIS A 44 -8.61 -1.97 20.18
CA HIS A 44 -9.71 -1.01 20.38
C HIS A 44 -9.18 0.41 20.54
N SER A 45 -8.13 0.62 21.35
CA SER A 45 -7.48 1.92 21.52
C SER A 45 -6.84 2.43 20.23
N GLN A 46 -6.25 1.55 19.42
CA GLN A 46 -5.72 1.88 18.09
C GLN A 46 -6.85 2.26 17.12
N PHE A 47 -7.96 1.53 17.14
CA PHE A 47 -9.13 1.80 16.31
C PHE A 47 -9.83 3.11 16.72
N GLU A 48 -9.90 3.43 18.02
CA GLU A 48 -10.36 4.72 18.52
C GLU A 48 -9.40 5.86 18.16
N ALA A 49 -8.09 5.63 18.11
CA ALA A 49 -7.12 6.61 17.65
C ALA A 49 -7.26 6.87 16.13
N ASP A 50 -7.47 5.81 15.33
CA ASP A 50 -7.66 5.92 13.88
C ASP A 50 -9.02 6.56 13.52
N ILE A 51 -10.09 6.29 14.28
CA ILE A 51 -11.42 6.90 14.08
C ILE A 51 -11.53 8.30 14.71
N GLY A 52 -10.86 8.51 15.84
CA GLY A 52 -10.98 9.72 16.68
C GLY A 52 -9.91 10.79 16.43
N LEU A 53 -8.80 10.49 15.77
CA LEU A 53 -7.69 11.44 15.65
C LEU A 53 -6.98 11.51 14.29
N ASP A 54 -7.56 10.99 13.20
CA ASP A 54 -6.82 10.86 11.94
C ASP A 54 -7.45 11.48 10.69
N HIS A 55 -7.95 12.71 10.83
CA HIS A 55 -7.97 13.66 9.70
C HIS A 55 -7.24 14.99 9.99
N LEU A 56 -6.75 15.22 11.22
CA LEU A 56 -6.11 16.50 11.60
C LEU A 56 -4.74 16.39 12.28
N LYS A 57 -4.26 15.19 12.65
CA LYS A 57 -3.04 15.07 13.47
C LYS A 57 -1.92 14.17 12.96
N ARG A 58 -2.12 13.40 11.89
CA ARG A 58 -0.98 12.78 11.18
C ARG A 58 -0.15 13.80 10.38
N ASP A 59 -0.68 14.99 10.15
CA ASP A 59 0.04 16.16 9.62
C ASP A 59 0.55 17.16 10.69
N ALA A 60 0.15 17.03 11.97
CA ALA A 60 0.39 18.07 12.98
C ALA A 60 1.45 17.74 14.05
N SER A 61 2.03 16.53 14.06
CA SER A 61 3.05 16.14 15.07
C SER A 61 4.48 16.02 14.50
N SER A 62 4.73 16.64 13.35
CA SER A 62 6.07 17.10 12.95
C SER A 62 6.01 18.57 12.52
N GLY A 63 5.39 19.38 13.37
CA GLY A 63 5.55 20.83 13.32
C GLY A 63 6.80 21.22 14.11
N ASN A 64 7.89 21.49 13.40
CA ASN A 64 8.72 22.68 13.59
C ASN A 64 9.83 22.74 12.53
N SER A 65 9.46 23.12 11.32
CA SER A 65 10.09 24.30 10.71
C SER A 65 9.20 24.80 9.58
N SER A 66 8.57 25.94 9.84
CA SER A 66 7.87 26.76 8.88
C SER A 66 8.82 27.17 7.77
N LEU A 67 8.66 26.60 6.59
CA LEU A 67 8.83 27.31 5.33
C LEU A 67 7.83 26.71 4.34
N THR A 68 6.84 27.51 3.97
CA THR A 68 6.08 27.43 2.73
C THR A 68 6.91 26.79 1.60
N ARG A 69 6.74 25.49 1.34
CA ARG A 69 7.32 24.79 0.19
C ARG A 69 6.19 24.44 -0.78
N PRO A 70 6.25 24.91 -2.03
CA PRO A 70 5.13 24.87 -2.95
C PRO A 70 4.88 23.44 -3.46
N LEU A 71 3.59 23.13 -3.69
CA LEU A 71 3.05 22.18 -4.66
C LEU A 71 3.62 20.75 -4.65
N HIS A 72 2.80 19.82 -4.14
CA HIS A 72 2.86 18.37 -4.25
C HIS A 72 3.51 17.84 -5.55
N ASN A 73 4.83 17.63 -5.56
CA ASN A 73 5.56 17.06 -6.69
C ASN A 73 5.59 15.51 -6.59
N THR A 74 4.45 14.90 -6.31
CA THR A 74 4.31 13.44 -6.26
C THR A 74 4.17 12.90 -7.67
N THR A 75 5.05 11.99 -8.06
CA THR A 75 5.05 11.31 -9.35
C THR A 75 4.55 9.87 -9.17
N GLU A 76 3.68 9.44 -10.07
CA GLU A 76 3.27 8.04 -10.16
C GLU A 76 4.34 7.23 -10.89
N ILE A 77 4.69 6.09 -10.32
CA ILE A 77 5.66 5.15 -10.88
C ILE A 77 5.03 3.76 -10.93
N TYR A 78 5.57 2.95 -11.83
CA TYR A 78 4.99 1.66 -12.15
C TYR A 78 6.07 0.58 -12.05
N ILE A 79 5.85 -0.43 -11.21
CA ILE A 79 6.82 -1.50 -11.02
C ILE A 79 6.24 -2.79 -11.58
N SER A 80 6.96 -3.41 -12.51
CA SER A 80 6.58 -4.73 -13.02
C SER A 80 6.87 -5.80 -11.97
N LEU A 81 5.89 -6.66 -11.75
CA LEU A 81 5.96 -7.77 -10.81
C LEU A 81 5.66 -9.09 -11.52
N TYR A 82 6.36 -10.13 -11.10
CA TYR A 82 6.16 -11.49 -11.56
C TYR A 82 5.91 -12.40 -10.36
N GLN A 83 4.96 -13.32 -10.50
CA GLN A 83 4.64 -14.36 -9.54
C GLN A 83 4.33 -15.67 -10.28
N SER A 84 4.96 -16.77 -9.89
CA SER A 84 4.77 -18.08 -10.54
C SER A 84 3.36 -18.64 -10.32
N GLN A 85 2.74 -18.31 -9.19
CA GLN A 85 1.35 -18.63 -8.87
C GLN A 85 0.46 -17.40 -9.03
N GLY A 86 0.46 -16.80 -10.23
CA GLY A 86 -0.25 -15.55 -10.52
C GLY A 86 -1.75 -15.57 -10.23
N SER A 87 -2.40 -16.73 -10.38
CA SER A 87 -3.83 -16.88 -10.07
C SER A 87 -4.16 -16.73 -8.58
N ASN A 88 -3.16 -16.84 -7.69
CA ASN A 88 -3.36 -16.76 -6.25
C ASN A 88 -3.09 -15.34 -5.73
N ILE A 89 -4.16 -14.59 -5.42
CA ILE A 89 -4.06 -13.23 -4.91
C ILE A 89 -3.31 -13.12 -3.56
N GLN A 90 -3.34 -14.17 -2.73
CA GLN A 90 -2.59 -14.18 -1.47
C GLN A 90 -1.08 -14.14 -1.71
N LYS A 91 -0.61 -14.79 -2.78
CA LYS A 91 0.80 -14.73 -3.18
C LYS A 91 1.21 -13.35 -3.70
N TRP A 92 0.28 -12.60 -4.26
CA TRP A 92 0.52 -11.19 -4.61
C TRP A 92 0.66 -10.30 -3.38
N GLN A 93 -0.06 -10.59 -2.29
CA GLN A 93 0.12 -9.85 -1.02
C GLN A 93 1.53 -10.04 -0.46
N GLU A 94 2.05 -11.27 -0.46
CA GLU A 94 3.43 -11.57 -0.03
C GLU A 94 4.45 -10.80 -0.89
N VAL A 95 4.27 -10.78 -2.22
CA VAL A 95 5.15 -10.05 -3.15
C VAL A 95 5.15 -8.55 -2.85
N ILE A 96 3.98 -7.96 -2.63
CA ILE A 96 3.85 -6.54 -2.29
C ILE A 96 4.49 -6.24 -0.93
N GLY A 97 4.28 -7.08 0.08
CA GLY A 97 4.93 -6.94 1.38
C GLY A 97 6.45 -7.02 1.27
N SER A 98 6.96 -7.89 0.40
CA SER A 98 8.40 -8.02 0.13
C SER A 98 8.96 -6.82 -0.62
N LEU A 99 8.16 -6.09 -1.41
CA LEU A 99 8.62 -4.97 -2.24
C LEU A 99 9.21 -3.83 -1.41
N VAL A 100 8.69 -3.62 -0.19
CA VAL A 100 9.16 -2.62 0.77
C VAL A 100 10.58 -2.94 1.24
N HIS A 101 10.87 -4.22 1.42
CA HIS A 101 12.14 -4.71 1.96
C HIS A 101 13.14 -5.04 0.85
N TYR A 102 12.66 -5.37 -0.35
CA TYR A 102 13.45 -5.86 -1.46
C TYR A 102 12.91 -5.34 -2.79
N SER A 103 13.25 -4.09 -3.10
CA SER A 103 12.95 -3.45 -4.39
C SER A 103 14.03 -3.71 -5.46
N MET A 104 15.15 -4.33 -5.08
CA MET A 104 16.32 -4.52 -5.92
C MET A 104 16.02 -5.45 -7.10
N GLY A 105 16.32 -4.98 -8.32
CA GLY A 105 16.25 -5.78 -9.55
C GLY A 105 14.91 -5.78 -10.28
N ARG A 106 13.89 -5.06 -9.79
CA ARG A 106 12.59 -4.95 -10.48
C ARG A 106 12.58 -3.75 -11.43
N PRO A 107 12.16 -3.91 -12.68
CA PRO A 107 11.99 -2.79 -13.61
C PRO A 107 10.95 -1.79 -13.09
N ILE A 108 11.33 -0.52 -13.03
CA ILE A 108 10.49 0.60 -12.61
C ILE A 108 10.35 1.54 -13.81
N TYR A 109 9.12 1.89 -14.14
CA TYR A 109 8.75 2.74 -15.26
C TYR A 109 8.09 4.02 -14.75
N LYS A 110 8.23 5.09 -15.54
CA LYS A 110 7.55 6.37 -15.29
C LYS A 110 6.16 6.40 -15.93
N ASN A 111 5.94 5.68 -17.02
CA ASN A 111 4.66 5.66 -17.74
C ASN A 111 3.95 4.31 -17.56
N GLU A 112 2.63 4.33 -17.51
CA GLU A 112 1.81 3.13 -17.37
C GLU A 112 1.83 2.25 -18.64
N ASP A 113 1.85 2.88 -19.82
CA ASP A 113 1.85 2.15 -21.09
C ASP A 113 3.14 1.35 -21.30
N ASP A 114 4.28 1.89 -20.84
CA ASP A 114 5.58 1.22 -20.92
C ASP A 114 5.59 -0.07 -20.11
N VAL A 115 5.05 -0.04 -18.88
CA VAL A 115 4.96 -1.23 -18.02
C VAL A 115 3.94 -2.24 -18.57
N ARG A 116 2.79 -1.76 -19.07
CA ARG A 116 1.72 -2.61 -19.61
C ARG A 116 2.22 -3.38 -20.83
N ALA A 117 2.96 -2.69 -21.69
CA ALA A 117 3.58 -3.30 -22.85
C ALA A 117 4.76 -4.20 -22.46
N ALA A 118 5.44 -3.98 -21.32
CA ALA A 118 6.63 -4.76 -20.91
C ALA A 118 6.24 -6.12 -20.39
N ILE A 119 5.16 -6.15 -19.61
CA ILE A 119 4.62 -7.37 -19.03
C ILE A 119 3.61 -8.07 -19.96
N GLN A 120 3.33 -7.46 -21.12
CA GLN A 120 2.32 -7.89 -22.09
C GLN A 120 1.01 -8.31 -21.39
N LEU A 121 0.47 -7.40 -20.56
CA LEU A 121 -0.64 -7.72 -19.67
C LEU A 121 -1.82 -8.27 -20.48
N THR A 122 -2.06 -9.58 -20.36
CA THR A 122 -3.08 -10.33 -21.09
C THR A 122 -3.71 -11.32 -20.14
N ASP A 123 -5.02 -11.55 -20.23
CA ASP A 123 -5.74 -12.55 -19.41
C ASP A 123 -5.13 -13.96 -19.45
N ARG A 124 -4.40 -14.28 -20.53
CA ARG A 124 -3.71 -15.57 -20.70
C ARG A 124 -2.48 -15.72 -19.79
N ASN A 125 -1.99 -14.65 -19.17
CA ASN A 125 -0.80 -14.69 -18.33
C ASN A 125 -1.04 -14.01 -16.96
N PRO A 126 -1.69 -14.72 -16.02
CA PRO A 126 -1.92 -14.20 -14.67
C PRO A 126 -0.62 -14.03 -13.86
N ASN A 127 0.52 -14.53 -14.35
CA ASN A 127 1.78 -14.47 -13.62
C ASN A 127 2.42 -13.09 -13.61
N ASN A 128 1.94 -12.19 -14.48
CA ASN A 128 2.43 -10.84 -14.64
C ASN A 128 1.42 -9.84 -14.08
N ALA A 129 1.92 -8.91 -13.26
CA ALA A 129 1.15 -7.78 -12.76
C ALA A 129 2.06 -6.56 -12.65
N TYR A 130 1.47 -5.40 -12.39
CA TYR A 130 2.24 -4.23 -12.00
C TYR A 130 1.59 -3.50 -10.85
N VAL A 131 2.41 -2.84 -10.05
CA VAL A 131 1.96 -2.01 -8.94
C VAL A 131 2.19 -0.54 -9.28
N VAL A 132 1.22 0.30 -8.91
CA VAL A 132 1.28 1.74 -9.04
C VAL A 132 1.65 2.31 -7.69
N LEU A 133 2.73 3.09 -7.63
CA LEU A 133 3.15 3.80 -6.43
C LEU A 133 3.19 5.31 -6.67
N LYS A 134 2.93 6.07 -5.62
CA LYS A 134 3.15 7.52 -5.59
C LYS A 134 4.41 7.80 -4.78
N VAL A 135 5.41 8.37 -5.43
CA VAL A 135 6.68 8.75 -4.78
C VAL A 135 6.96 10.22 -5.04
N ASN A 136 7.71 10.87 -4.17
CA ASN A 136 8.13 12.24 -4.42
C ASN A 136 9.15 12.26 -5.58
N ALA A 137 9.03 13.20 -6.52
CA ALA A 137 9.95 13.35 -7.64
C ALA A 137 11.43 13.43 -7.19
N ASP A 138 11.70 13.99 -6.01
CA ASP A 138 13.05 14.09 -5.41
C ASP A 138 13.69 12.72 -5.05
N THR A 139 12.88 11.66 -4.99
CA THR A 139 13.33 10.28 -4.69
C THR A 139 13.74 9.51 -5.93
N ILE A 140 13.32 9.99 -7.11
CA ILE A 140 13.73 9.43 -8.40
C ILE A 140 15.16 9.91 -8.64
N LEU A 141 16.08 8.96 -8.76
CA LEU A 141 17.44 9.25 -9.15
C LEU A 141 17.38 9.71 -10.61
N ALA A 142 17.82 10.94 -10.86
CA ALA A 142 17.94 11.45 -12.21
C ALA A 142 18.92 10.55 -12.97
N ASP A 143 18.48 10.01 -14.12
CA ASP A 143 19.40 9.33 -15.03
C ASP A 143 20.50 10.32 -15.44
N SER A 144 21.76 9.90 -15.29
CA SER A 144 22.83 10.56 -16.04
C SER A 144 22.50 10.46 -17.52
N ALA A 145 22.35 11.60 -18.17
CA ALA A 145 21.87 11.73 -19.55
C ALA A 145 22.68 10.92 -20.59
N GLU A 146 23.86 10.41 -20.24
CA GLU A 146 24.73 9.65 -21.12
C GLU A 146 24.34 8.18 -21.32
N GLN A 147 23.64 7.54 -20.36
CA GLN A 147 23.21 6.13 -20.49
C GLN A 147 21.87 5.89 -19.79
N PRO A 148 20.73 6.18 -20.44
CA PRO A 148 19.43 5.82 -19.89
C PRO A 148 19.35 4.30 -19.77
N ARG A 149 18.97 3.79 -18.59
CA ARG A 149 18.70 2.36 -18.43
C ARG A 149 17.46 2.01 -19.22
N VAL A 150 17.58 1.06 -20.13
CA VAL A 150 16.45 0.58 -20.92
C VAL A 150 16.15 -0.87 -20.61
N ASP A 151 14.88 -1.25 -20.75
CA ASP A 151 14.49 -2.66 -20.75
C ASP A 151 14.93 -3.35 -22.06
N ARG A 152 14.57 -4.63 -22.19
CA ARG A 152 14.86 -5.43 -23.40
C ARG A 152 14.25 -4.87 -24.69
N GLU A 153 13.16 -4.12 -24.57
CA GLU A 153 12.40 -3.51 -25.65
C GLU A 153 12.80 -2.03 -25.88
N GLY A 154 13.85 -1.55 -25.20
CA GLY A 154 14.34 -0.18 -25.34
C GLY A 154 13.59 0.85 -24.49
N ARG A 155 12.73 0.44 -23.56
CA ARG A 155 11.91 1.37 -22.74
C ARG A 155 12.66 1.88 -21.54
N LYS A 156 12.50 3.17 -21.25
CA LYS A 156 13.22 3.85 -20.18
C LYS A 156 12.81 3.34 -18.80
N LEU A 157 13.81 2.90 -18.04
CA LEU A 157 13.69 2.51 -16.64
C LEU A 157 14.18 3.64 -15.74
N ILE A 158 13.54 3.78 -14.58
CA ILE A 158 13.96 4.75 -13.56
C ILE A 158 14.56 4.02 -12.36
N MET A 159 15.45 4.71 -11.65
CA MET A 159 15.96 4.25 -10.36
C MET A 159 15.37 5.09 -9.23
N LEU A 160 15.08 4.42 -8.12
CA LEU A 160 14.66 5.07 -6.88
C LEU A 160 15.77 4.94 -5.85
N LYS A 161 15.84 5.90 -4.94
CA LYS A 161 16.68 5.76 -3.73
C LYS A 161 16.22 4.57 -2.89
N GLU A 162 17.14 3.91 -2.21
CA GLU A 162 16.83 2.86 -1.25
C GLU A 162 15.84 3.37 -0.20
N GLY A 163 14.87 2.53 0.19
CA GLY A 163 13.83 2.90 1.16
C GLY A 163 12.73 3.84 0.65
N SER A 164 12.74 4.24 -0.63
CA SER A 164 11.69 5.11 -1.20
C SER A 164 10.34 4.39 -1.38
N ILE A 165 10.34 3.06 -1.34
CA ILE A 165 9.13 2.25 -1.48
C ILE A 165 8.59 1.89 -0.10
N THR A 166 7.39 2.37 0.20
CA THR A 166 6.64 2.06 1.42
C THR A 166 5.26 1.55 1.05
N LEU A 167 4.62 0.75 1.93
CA LEU A 167 3.26 0.26 1.69
C LEU A 167 2.25 1.40 1.52
N HIS A 168 2.45 2.52 2.22
CA HIS A 168 1.56 3.68 2.11
C HIS A 168 1.62 4.35 0.73
N ASN A 169 2.74 4.21 0.02
CA ASN A 169 2.92 4.77 -1.32
C ASN A 169 2.23 3.91 -2.38
N ILE A 170 1.83 2.68 -2.06
CA ILE A 170 1.17 1.77 -3.00
C ILE A 170 -0.28 2.19 -3.18
N VAL A 171 -0.62 2.60 -4.39
CA VAL A 171 -1.98 3.04 -4.75
C VAL A 171 -2.85 1.86 -5.11
N ARG A 172 -2.37 1.01 -6.03
CA ARG A 172 -3.10 -0.14 -6.56
C ARG A 172 -2.16 -1.16 -7.20
N LEU A 173 -2.57 -2.42 -7.18
CA LEU A 173 -2.03 -3.49 -8.00
C LEU A 173 -2.96 -3.68 -9.20
N VAL A 174 -2.39 -3.75 -10.39
CA VAL A 174 -3.11 -4.08 -11.62
C VAL A 174 -2.70 -5.48 -12.04
N HIS A 175 -3.69 -6.37 -12.03
CA HIS A 175 -3.54 -7.78 -12.38
C HIS A 175 -4.55 -8.11 -13.50
N PRO A 176 -4.33 -9.14 -14.34
CA PRO A 176 -5.26 -9.47 -15.42
C PRO A 176 -6.70 -9.73 -14.93
N SER A 177 -6.87 -10.32 -13.75
CA SER A 177 -8.21 -10.55 -13.16
C SER A 177 -8.91 -9.27 -12.66
N GLY A 178 -8.23 -8.13 -12.62
CA GLY A 178 -8.77 -6.83 -12.22
C GLY A 178 -7.80 -5.97 -11.41
N HIS A 179 -8.31 -4.83 -10.94
CA HIS A 179 -7.56 -3.90 -10.11
C HIS A 179 -7.76 -4.24 -8.63
N TYR A 180 -6.68 -4.19 -7.86
CA TYR A 180 -6.68 -4.49 -6.43
C TYR A 180 -6.09 -3.31 -5.67
N LYS A 181 -6.72 -2.94 -4.55
CA LYS A 181 -6.22 -1.92 -3.64
C LYS A 181 -5.64 -2.60 -2.40
N LEU A 182 -4.52 -2.09 -1.91
CA LEU A 182 -3.97 -2.54 -0.64
C LEU A 182 -4.71 -1.85 0.51
N VAL A 183 -5.34 -2.64 1.37
CA VAL A 183 -6.02 -2.20 2.60
C VAL A 183 -5.39 -2.96 3.77
N GLY A 184 -4.56 -2.27 4.55
CA GLY A 184 -3.69 -2.90 5.53
C GLY A 184 -2.69 -3.84 4.84
N ASN A 185 -2.77 -5.14 5.16
CA ASN A 185 -1.99 -6.19 4.49
C ASN A 185 -2.79 -6.96 3.41
N PHE A 186 -4.05 -6.57 3.15
CA PHE A 186 -4.94 -7.30 2.26
C PHE A 186 -5.11 -6.62 0.90
N LEU A 187 -5.11 -7.43 -0.16
CA LEU A 187 -5.45 -6.97 -1.50
C LEU A 187 -6.95 -7.15 -1.72
N VAL A 188 -7.67 -6.04 -1.78
CA VAL A 188 -9.11 -6.02 -2.02
C VAL A 188 -9.35 -5.67 -3.48
N LYS A 189 -10.08 -6.53 -4.19
CA LYS A 189 -10.46 -6.26 -5.58
C LYS A 189 -11.36 -5.03 -5.63
N GLN A 190 -11.02 -4.05 -6.46
CA GLN A 190 -11.89 -2.91 -6.74
C GLN A 190 -12.90 -3.35 -7.80
N ALA A 191 -14.18 -3.09 -7.53
CA ALA A 191 -15.29 -3.33 -8.43
C ALA A 191 -15.33 -2.30 -9.56
#